data_AF-A0A2S6PTJ5-F1
#
_entry.id   AF-A0A2S6PTJ5-F1
#
_cell.length_a   1.000
_cell.length_b   1.000
_cell.length_c   1.000
_cell.angle_alpha   90.00
_cell.angle_beta   90.00
_cell.angle_gamma   90.00
#
_symmetry.space_group_name_H-M   'P 1'
#
loop_
_entity.id
_entity.type
_entity.pdbx_description
1 polymer ?
#
loop_
_entity_poly.entity_id
_entity_poly.type
_entity_poly.pdbx_seq_one_letter_code
_entity_poly.pdbx_strand_id
1 'polypeptide(L)'
;MLLTGEASAAPLGVAASVGAMLLSSLGYVLAKRWGGDVDVLASTSWRLTAGGLLLLPFAVVVEGAPPRLDGPALLGFGYVSVVATAVAFASWFAGLRHLPAGTVGLVGLLNPVTGVLLGTLIAGEVLTVRQLCGVVLGLAGVVLGRPVVARARTGRAVTSVR
;
A
#
# COMPACT_ATOMS: atom_id res chain seq x y z
N MET A 1 10.03 -14.18 -12.88
CA MET A 1 10.38 -13.00 -13.71
C MET A 1 11.11 -11.90 -12.93
N LEU A 2 12.02 -12.22 -12.00
CA LEU A 2 12.53 -11.22 -11.03
C LEU A 2 14.03 -10.88 -11.15
N LEU A 3 14.78 -11.47 -12.08
CA LEU A 3 16.22 -11.16 -12.26
C LEU A 3 16.73 -11.24 -13.71
N THR A 4 15.87 -11.33 -14.74
CA THR A 4 16.34 -11.37 -16.14
C THR A 4 16.69 -10.01 -16.74
N GLY A 5 17.00 -9.01 -15.91
CA GLY A 5 17.41 -7.69 -16.40
C GLY A 5 18.50 -7.10 -15.52
N GLU A 6 19.72 -7.08 -16.04
CA GLU A 6 20.73 -6.08 -15.69
C GLU A 6 20.26 -4.68 -16.15
N ALA A 7 19.09 -4.24 -15.69
CA ALA A 7 18.72 -2.84 -15.78
C ALA A 7 19.34 -2.16 -14.57
N SER A 8 20.53 -1.55 -14.76
CA SER A 8 21.07 -0.56 -13.83
C SER A 8 19.93 0.34 -13.36
N ALA A 9 19.77 0.53 -12.04
CA ALA A 9 18.66 1.29 -11.47
C ALA A 9 18.53 2.62 -12.22
N ALA A 10 17.48 2.75 -13.04
CA ALA A 10 17.29 3.93 -13.86
C ALA A 10 17.15 5.14 -12.91
N PRO A 11 18.00 6.18 -13.01
CA PRO A 11 17.96 7.32 -12.08
C PRO A 11 16.58 7.98 -12.04
N LEU A 12 15.88 7.98 -13.18
CA LEU A 12 14.50 8.42 -13.33
C LEU A 12 13.52 7.58 -12.49
N GLY A 13 13.67 6.26 -12.45
CA GLY A 13 12.82 5.37 -11.64
C GLY A 13 13.06 5.58 -10.14
N VAL A 14 14.32 5.80 -9.74
CA VAL A 14 14.67 6.14 -8.36
C VAL A 14 14.07 7.49 -7.96
N ALA A 15 14.24 8.52 -8.80
CA ALA A 15 13.67 9.84 -8.56
C ALA A 15 12.13 9.80 -8.50
N ALA A 16 11.49 9.05 -9.39
CA ALA A 16 10.05 8.83 -9.39
C ALA A 16 9.58 8.15 -8.10
N SER A 17 10.31 7.14 -7.61
CA SER A 17 9.98 6.44 -6.36
C SER A 17 10.11 7.36 -5.13
N VAL A 18 11.16 8.18 -5.07
CA VAL A 18 11.33 9.19 -4.02
C VAL A 18 10.20 10.20 -4.07
N GLY A 19 9.88 10.71 -5.27
CA GLY A 19 8.73 11.61 -5.48
C GLY A 19 7.43 10.99 -4.98
N ALA A 20 7.13 9.76 -5.37
CA ALA A 20 5.95 9.02 -4.92
C ALA A 20 5.89 8.86 -3.40
N MET A 21 7.02 8.59 -2.75
CA MET A 21 7.11 8.47 -1.29
C MET A 21 6.83 9.80 -0.58
N LEU A 22 7.35 10.92 -1.12
CA LEU A 22 7.10 12.27 -0.60
C LEU A 22 5.63 12.67 -0.77
N LEU A 23 5.06 12.46 -1.95
CA LEU A 23 3.64 12.66 -2.25
C LEU A 23 2.75 11.84 -1.31
N SER A 24 3.10 10.58 -1.07
CA SER A 24 2.37 9.70 -0.15
C SER A 24 2.45 10.21 1.30
N SER A 25 3.64 10.58 1.76
CA SER A 25 3.85 11.11 3.11
C SER A 25 3.07 12.41 3.33
N LEU A 26 3.11 13.32 2.37
CA LEU A 26 2.33 14.55 2.38
C LEU A 26 0.83 14.24 2.41
N GLY A 27 0.37 13.30 1.57
CA GLY A 27 -1.01 12.82 1.55
C GLY A 27 -1.49 12.31 2.91
N TYR A 28 -0.66 11.53 3.63
CA TYR A 28 -0.98 11.06 4.98
C TYR A 28 -1.10 12.20 6.00
N VAL A 29 -0.21 13.20 5.93
CA VAL A 29 -0.25 14.37 6.82
C VAL A 29 -1.50 15.22 6.55
N LEU A 30 -1.81 15.50 5.29
CA LEU A 30 -3.00 16.25 4.89
C LEU A 30 -4.29 15.51 5.26
N ALA A 31 -4.33 14.20 5.03
CA ALA A 31 -5.47 13.35 5.42
C ALA A 31 -5.69 13.38 6.93
N LYS A 32 -4.63 13.40 7.74
CA LYS A 32 -4.74 13.53 9.20
C LYS A 32 -5.16 14.93 9.64
N ARG A 33 -4.74 15.97 8.91
CA ARG A 33 -5.04 17.37 9.22
C ARG A 33 -6.49 17.75 8.89
N TRP A 34 -7.03 17.23 7.80
CA TRP A 34 -8.33 17.64 7.25
C TRP A 34 -9.38 16.52 7.21
N GLY A 35 -8.99 15.26 7.43
CA GLY A 35 -9.92 14.13 7.47
C GLY A 35 -10.58 13.98 8.83
N GLY A 36 -11.45 14.92 9.20
CA GLY A 36 -12.29 14.87 10.40
C GLY A 36 -13.23 13.64 10.44
N ASP A 37 -14.42 13.76 11.05
CA ASP A 37 -15.40 12.67 11.21
C ASP A 37 -16.14 12.27 9.91
N VAL A 38 -15.41 12.19 8.80
CA VAL A 38 -15.95 11.77 7.51
C VAL A 38 -16.09 10.24 7.50
N ASP A 39 -17.19 9.76 6.93
CA ASP A 39 -17.41 8.34 6.70
C ASP A 39 -16.27 7.73 5.86
N VAL A 40 -15.88 6.49 6.19
CA VAL A 40 -14.76 5.79 5.54
C VAL A 40 -15.03 5.58 4.07
N LEU A 41 -16.25 5.16 3.74
CA LEU A 41 -16.62 4.83 2.38
C LEU A 41 -16.69 6.10 1.54
N ALA A 42 -17.25 7.18 2.08
CA ALA A 42 -17.24 8.49 1.43
C ALA A 42 -15.82 9.00 1.15
N SER A 43 -14.92 8.95 2.14
CA SER A 43 -13.53 9.40 1.97
C SER A 43 -12.76 8.54 0.97
N THR A 44 -12.94 7.22 1.01
CA THR A 44 -12.29 6.29 0.07
C THR A 44 -12.79 6.50 -1.35
N SER A 45 -14.10 6.63 -1.52
CA SER A 45 -14.72 6.89 -2.83
C SER A 45 -14.20 8.19 -3.44
N TRP A 46 -14.15 9.27 -2.65
CA TRP A 46 -13.63 10.54 -3.14
C TRP A 46 -12.15 10.47 -3.52
N ARG A 47 -11.31 9.78 -2.73
CA ARG A 47 -9.88 9.60 -3.04
C ARG A 47 -9.67 8.80 -4.32
N LEU A 48 -10.43 7.73 -4.53
CA LEU A 48 -10.36 6.91 -5.74
C LEU A 48 -10.84 7.69 -6.97
N THR A 49 -11.94 8.41 -6.86
CA THR A 49 -12.46 9.25 -7.96
C THR A 49 -11.51 10.40 -8.30
N ALA A 50 -11.06 11.17 -7.31
CA ALA A 50 -10.15 12.27 -7.53
C ALA A 50 -8.78 11.80 -8.05
N GLY A 51 -8.25 10.71 -7.51
CA GLY A 51 -7.01 10.09 -7.97
C GLY A 51 -7.12 9.58 -9.41
N GLY A 52 -8.21 8.88 -9.74
CA GLY A 52 -8.47 8.40 -11.09
C GLY A 52 -8.63 9.53 -12.10
N LEU A 53 -9.41 10.55 -11.75
CA LEU A 53 -9.63 11.71 -12.63
C LEU A 53 -8.34 12.52 -12.86
N LEU A 54 -7.50 12.63 -11.83
CA LEU A 54 -6.19 13.28 -11.93
C LEU A 54 -5.21 12.46 -12.78
N LEU A 55 -5.26 11.13 -12.69
CA LEU A 55 -4.40 10.24 -13.50
C LEU A 55 -4.84 10.15 -14.97
N LEU A 56 -6.14 10.28 -15.25
CA LEU A 56 -6.72 10.11 -16.58
C LEU A 56 -6.03 10.94 -17.70
N PRO A 57 -5.77 12.25 -17.56
CA PRO A 57 -5.07 13.01 -18.59
C PRO A 57 -3.64 12.51 -18.81
N PHE A 58 -2.92 12.11 -17.76
CA PHE A 58 -1.57 11.56 -17.89
C PHE A 58 -1.58 10.20 -18.57
N ALA A 59 -2.54 9.33 -18.24
CA ALA A 59 -2.71 8.04 -18.91
C ALA A 59 -2.93 8.23 -20.42
N VAL A 60 -3.82 9.15 -20.81
CA VAL A 60 -4.09 9.44 -22.22
C VAL A 60 -2.86 10.03 -22.94
N VAL A 61 -2.10 10.92 -22.29
CA VAL A 61 -0.92 11.55 -22.92
C VAL A 61 0.27 10.61 -23.02
N VAL A 62 0.48 9.74 -22.03
CA VAL A 62 1.66 8.88 -21.93
C VAL A 62 1.44 7.51 -22.57
N GLU A 63 0.30 6.85 -22.30
CA GLU A 63 -0.01 5.51 -22.81
C GLU A 63 -0.82 5.53 -24.10
N GLY A 64 -1.57 6.61 -24.36
CA GLY A 64 -2.40 6.77 -25.56
C GLY A 64 -3.80 6.15 -25.42
N ALA A 65 -4.41 5.80 -26.56
CA ALA A 65 -5.75 5.23 -26.57
C ALA A 65 -5.73 3.79 -26.00
N PRO A 66 -6.73 3.42 -25.18
CA PRO A 66 -6.77 2.08 -24.60
C PRO A 66 -6.85 1.02 -25.71
N PRO A 67 -6.15 -0.12 -25.54
CA PRO A 67 -6.26 -1.24 -26.46
C PRO A 67 -7.70 -1.77 -26.49
N ARG A 68 -8.06 -2.52 -27.54
CA ARG A 68 -9.39 -3.13 -27.63
C ARG A 68 -9.61 -4.03 -26.41
N LEU A 69 -10.62 -3.70 -25.62
CA LEU A 69 -11.04 -4.49 -24.48
C LEU A 69 -11.77 -5.73 -24.99
N ASP A 70 -11.14 -6.89 -24.87
CA ASP A 70 -11.81 -8.18 -25.04
C ASP A 70 -12.53 -8.59 -23.74
N GLY A 71 -13.35 -9.65 -23.81
CA GLY A 71 -14.08 -10.16 -22.65
C GLY A 71 -13.19 -10.46 -21.44
N PRO A 72 -12.05 -11.17 -21.62
CA PRO A 72 -11.09 -11.41 -20.54
C PRO A 72 -10.48 -10.14 -19.95
N ALA A 73 -10.08 -9.16 -20.76
CA ALA A 73 -9.54 -7.89 -20.27
C ALA A 73 -10.58 -7.11 -19.46
N LEU A 74 -11.84 -7.13 -19.89
CA LEU A 74 -12.92 -6.47 -19.15
C LEU A 74 -13.17 -7.15 -17.79
N LEU A 75 -13.14 -8.48 -17.73
CA LEU A 75 -13.24 -9.23 -16.47
C LEU A 75 -12.06 -8.95 -15.55
N GLY A 76 -10.83 -8.94 -16.09
CA GLY A 76 -9.63 -8.60 -15.33
C GLY A 76 -9.67 -7.17 -14.80
N PHE A 77 -10.07 -6.21 -15.63
CA PHE A 77 -10.23 -4.81 -15.24
C PHE A 77 -11.31 -4.64 -14.17
N GLY A 78 -12.45 -5.31 -14.32
CA GLY A 78 -13.53 -5.31 -13.33
C GLY A 78 -13.08 -5.89 -11.99
N TYR A 79 -12.36 -7.02 -12.01
CA TYR A 79 -11.79 -7.62 -10.81
C TYR A 79 -10.82 -6.67 -10.10
N VAL A 80 -9.88 -6.07 -10.83
CA VAL A 80 -8.89 -5.16 -10.25
C VAL A 80 -9.55 -3.92 -9.68
N SER A 81 -10.51 -3.33 -10.40
CA SER A 81 -11.17 -2.09 -10.00
C SER A 81 -12.11 -2.28 -8.81
N VAL A 82 -12.90 -3.35 -8.79
CA VAL A 82 -13.92 -3.58 -7.76
C VAL A 82 -13.33 -4.32 -6.57
N VAL A 83 -12.74 -5.49 -6.80
CA VAL A 83 -12.31 -6.39 -5.73
C VAL A 83 -10.96 -5.97 -5.18
N ALA A 84 -9.94 -5.87 -6.06
CA ALA A 84 -8.58 -5.60 -5.63
C ALA A 84 -8.35 -4.14 -5.19
N THR A 85 -9.22 -3.21 -5.60
CA THR A 85 -9.11 -1.79 -5.29
C THR A 85 -10.22 -1.33 -4.35
N ALA A 86 -11.47 -1.22 -4.81
CA ALA A 86 -12.54 -0.61 -4.01
C ALA A 86 -12.83 -1.36 -2.71
N VAL A 87 -13.08 -2.68 -2.80
CA VAL A 87 -13.37 -3.53 -1.63
C VAL A 87 -12.15 -3.64 -0.72
N ALA A 88 -10.96 -3.85 -1.29
CA ALA A 88 -9.72 -3.94 -0.51
C ALA A 88 -9.41 -2.65 0.26
N PHE A 89 -9.51 -1.47 -0.37
CA PHE A 89 -9.28 -0.19 0.29
C PHE A 89 -10.34 0.12 1.34
N ALA A 90 -11.62 -0.11 1.06
CA ALA A 90 -12.68 0.07 2.04
C ALA A 90 -12.44 -0.81 3.28
N SER A 91 -12.10 -2.09 3.07
CA SER A 91 -11.78 -3.03 4.14
C SER A 91 -10.54 -2.60 4.92
N TRP A 92 -9.50 -2.12 4.24
CA TRP A 92 -8.28 -1.61 4.86
C TRP A 92 -8.54 -0.40 5.75
N PHE A 93 -9.22 0.63 5.23
CA PHE A 93 -9.51 1.83 6.01
C PHE A 93 -10.51 1.57 7.14
N ALA A 94 -11.47 0.66 6.94
CA ALA A 94 -12.34 0.20 8.01
C ALA A 94 -11.54 -0.53 9.10
N GLY A 95 -10.64 -1.45 8.72
CA GLY A 95 -9.75 -2.14 9.64
C GLY A 95 -8.86 -1.19 10.43
N LEU A 96 -8.27 -0.18 9.77
CA LEU A 96 -7.45 0.85 10.42
C LEU A 96 -8.17 1.61 11.53
N ARG A 97 -9.50 1.80 11.45
CA ARG A 97 -10.30 2.46 12.51
C ARG A 97 -10.51 1.58 13.74
N HIS A 98 -10.44 0.26 13.60
CA HIS A 98 -10.79 -0.69 14.66
C HIS A 98 -9.59 -1.49 15.19
N LEU A 99 -8.46 -1.52 14.47
CA LEU A 99 -7.30 -2.32 14.82
C LEU A 99 -6.24 -1.49 15.55
N PRO A 100 -5.64 -2.02 16.63
CA PRO A 100 -4.46 -1.43 17.24
C PRO A 100 -3.31 -1.34 16.24
N ALA A 101 -2.44 -0.32 16.36
CA ALA A 101 -1.28 -0.13 15.47
C ALA A 101 -0.38 -1.39 15.37
N GLY A 102 -0.27 -2.16 16.46
CA GLY A 102 0.44 -3.43 16.49
C GLY A 102 -0.19 -4.53 15.62
N THR A 103 -1.50 -4.56 15.44
CA THR A 103 -2.16 -5.54 14.55
C THR A 103 -2.05 -5.08 13.09
N VAL A 104 -2.18 -3.78 12.83
CA VAL A 104 -2.02 -3.19 11.49
C VAL A 104 -0.65 -3.51 10.89
N GLY A 105 0.42 -3.41 11.67
CA GLY A 105 1.75 -3.76 11.19
C GLY A 105 1.93 -5.26 10.86
N LEU A 106 1.18 -6.15 11.52
CA LEU A 106 1.18 -7.58 11.18
C LEU A 106 0.45 -7.82 9.85
N VAL A 107 -0.65 -7.10 9.60
CA VAL A 107 -1.32 -7.12 8.30
C VAL A 107 -0.39 -6.63 7.19
N GLY A 108 0.43 -5.61 7.46
CA GLY A 108 1.46 -5.15 6.52
C GLY A 108 2.49 -6.23 6.18
N LEU A 109 2.90 -7.04 7.16
CA LEU A 109 3.81 -8.19 6.95
C LEU A 109 3.19 -9.31 6.12
N LEU A 110 1.86 -9.45 6.11
CA LEU A 110 1.18 -10.44 5.26
C LEU A 110 1.31 -10.12 3.78
N ASN A 111 1.52 -8.86 3.40
CA ASN A 111 1.64 -8.46 2.00
C ASN A 111 2.83 -9.14 1.28
N PRO A 112 4.09 -9.01 1.74
CA PRO A 112 5.21 -9.71 1.10
C PRO A 112 5.09 -11.24 1.18
N VAL A 113 4.55 -11.79 2.27
CA VAL A 113 4.36 -13.25 2.41
C VAL A 113 3.35 -13.77 1.39
N THR A 114 2.21 -13.10 1.25
CA THR A 114 1.17 -13.47 0.30
C THR A 114 1.67 -13.33 -1.13
N GLY A 115 2.43 -12.26 -1.44
CA GLY A 115 3.04 -12.10 -2.76
C GLY A 115 3.96 -13.26 -3.15
N VAL A 116 4.83 -13.70 -2.24
CA VAL A 116 5.70 -14.86 -2.46
C VAL A 116 4.90 -16.15 -2.63
N LEU A 117 3.88 -16.37 -1.80
CA LEU A 117 3.01 -17.55 -1.89
C LEU A 117 2.23 -17.61 -3.20
N LEU A 118 1.61 -16.50 -3.62
CA LEU A 118 0.88 -16.45 -4.89
C LEU A 118 1.84 -16.59 -6.09
N GLY A 119 3.02 -15.97 -6.02
CA GLY A 119 4.05 -16.11 -7.05
C GLY A 119 4.51 -17.56 -7.22
N THR A 120 4.77 -18.25 -6.11
CA THR A 120 5.21 -19.65 -6.13
C THR A 120 4.11 -20.65 -6.47
N LEU A 121 2.92 -20.51 -5.86
CA LEU A 121 1.84 -21.50 -5.98
C LEU A 121 0.96 -21.29 -7.21
N ILE A 122 0.67 -20.05 -7.59
CA ILE A 122 -0.23 -19.73 -8.71
C ILE A 122 0.58 -19.43 -9.96
N ALA A 123 1.60 -18.58 -9.87
CA ALA A 123 2.43 -18.21 -11.02
C ALA A 123 3.57 -19.21 -11.31
N GLY A 124 3.78 -20.21 -10.44
CA GLY A 124 4.80 -21.24 -10.61
C GLY A 124 6.24 -20.72 -10.53
N GLU A 125 6.46 -19.57 -9.89
CA GLU A 125 7.79 -18.98 -9.80
C GLU A 125 8.70 -19.79 -8.86
N VAL A 126 9.89 -20.16 -9.35
CA VAL A 126 10.92 -20.80 -8.52
C VAL A 126 11.76 -19.72 -7.85
N LEU A 127 11.77 -19.71 -6.52
CA LEU A 127 12.59 -18.77 -5.75
C LEU A 127 14.04 -19.23 -5.72
N THR A 128 14.93 -18.34 -6.16
CA THR A 128 16.37 -18.50 -5.96
C THR A 128 16.75 -18.26 -4.51
N VAL A 129 17.90 -18.80 -4.08
CA VAL A 129 18.45 -18.58 -2.72
C VAL A 129 18.60 -17.09 -2.42
N ARG A 130 19.02 -16.28 -3.41
CA ARG A 130 19.18 -14.83 -3.25
C ARG A 130 17.84 -14.12 -2.97
N GLN A 131 16.77 -14.54 -3.63
CA GLN A 131 15.42 -13.99 -3.38
C GLN A 131 14.92 -14.38 -2.00
N LEU A 132 15.16 -15.63 -1.57
CA LEU A 132 14.82 -16.07 -0.22
C LEU A 132 15.54 -15.23 0.85
N CYS A 133 16.84 -14.96 0.66
CA CYS A 133 17.58 -14.05 1.53
C CYS A 133 16.97 -12.64 1.55
N GLY A 134 16.57 -12.11 0.38
CA GLY A 134 15.91 -10.81 0.28
C GLY A 134 14.57 -10.76 1.04
N VAL A 135 13.76 -11.80 0.94
CA VAL A 135 12.50 -11.94 1.69
C VAL A 135 12.77 -11.97 3.19
N VAL A 136 13.72 -12.79 3.65
CA VAL A 136 14.09 -12.88 5.06
C VAL A 136 14.59 -11.54 5.60
N LEU A 137 15.47 -10.84 4.86
CA LEU A 137 15.97 -9.53 5.24
C LEU A 137 14.85 -8.48 5.29
N GLY A 138 13.94 -8.48 4.32
CA GLY A 138 12.79 -7.58 4.31
C GLY A 138 11.85 -7.80 5.50
N LEU A 139 11.51 -9.05 5.79
CA LEU A 139 10.69 -9.42 6.95
C LEU A 139 11.37 -9.03 8.27
N ALA A 140 12.68 -9.30 8.40
CA ALA A 140 13.46 -8.92 9.57
C ALA A 140 13.49 -7.39 9.76
N GLY A 141 13.71 -6.62 8.69
CA GLY A 141 13.70 -5.16 8.72
C GLY A 141 12.37 -4.60 9.20
N VAL A 142 11.24 -5.16 8.74
CA VAL A 142 9.91 -4.73 9.18
C VAL A 142 9.66 -5.09 10.65
N VAL A 143 10.10 -6.27 11.11
CA VAL A 143 9.96 -6.70 12.52
C VAL A 143 10.81 -5.82 13.45
N LEU A 144 12.04 -5.50 13.06
CA LEU A 144 12.94 -4.63 13.82
C LEU A 144 12.50 -3.16 13.80
N GLY A 145 11.94 -2.70 12.69
CA GLY A 145 11.50 -1.32 12.50
C GLY A 145 10.16 -0.96 13.17
N ARG A 146 9.49 -1.92 13.83
CA ARG A 146 8.26 -1.62 14.57
C ARG A 146 8.64 -0.73 15.75
N PRO A 147 8.10 0.51 15.87
CA PRO A 147 8.35 1.30 17.05
C PRO A 147 7.85 0.51 18.25
N VAL A 148 8.76 0.16 19.16
CA VAL A 148 8.41 -0.18 20.53
C VAL A 148 7.77 1.09 21.07
N VAL A 149 6.45 1.22 20.93
CA VAL A 149 5.69 2.25 21.63
C VAL A 149 5.89 1.91 23.09
N ALA A 150 6.93 2.51 23.67
CA ALA A 150 7.19 2.49 25.08
C ALA A 150 5.89 2.95 25.72
N ARG A 151 5.20 2.01 26.37
CA ARG A 151 4.21 2.28 27.40
C ARG A 151 4.92 3.08 28.49
N ALA A 152 5.03 4.39 28.27
CA ALA A 152 5.68 5.30 29.21
C ALA A 152 4.97 6.65 29.10
N ARG A 153 3.71 6.71 29.56
CA ARG A 153 3.12 7.97 30.09
C ARG A 153 1.75 7.89 30.79
N THR A 154 1.21 6.73 31.16
CA THR A 154 0.11 6.65 32.15
C THR A 154 0.68 6.59 33.57
N GLY A 155 1.29 7.70 34.00
CA GLY A 155 1.90 7.78 35.33
C GLY A 155 2.40 9.17 35.67
N ARG A 156 1.52 10.18 35.64
CA ARG A 156 1.72 11.42 36.41
C ARG A 156 0.37 12.07 36.72
N ALA A 157 -0.10 11.78 37.94
CA ALA A 157 -0.91 12.58 38.88
C ALA A 157 -2.12 13.34 38.30
N VAL A 158 -3.39 13.10 38.63
CA VAL A 158 -4.01 12.79 39.94
C VAL A 158 -3.21 13.35 41.12
N THR A 159 -3.17 14.68 41.22
CA THR A 159 -3.21 15.45 42.47
C THR A 159 -3.26 16.95 42.16
N SER A 160 -4.47 17.51 42.13
CA SER A 160 -4.72 18.81 42.76
C SER A 160 -6.17 18.78 43.25
N VAL A 161 -6.32 18.20 44.44
CA VAL A 161 -7.46 18.50 45.33
C VAL A 161 -7.35 19.97 45.71
N ARG A 162 -8.54 20.56 45.85
CA ARG A 162 -8.85 21.91 46.34
C ARG A 162 -7.97 22.40 47.47
#